data_AF-A0A5C5V237-F1
#
_entry.id   AF-A0A5C5V237-F1
#
_cell.length_a   1.000
_cell.length_b   1.000
_cell.length_c   1.000
_cell.angle_alpha   90.00
_cell.angle_beta   90.00
_cell.angle_gamma   90.00
#
_symmetry.space_group_name_H-M   'P 1'
#
loop_
_entity.id
_entity.type
_entity.pdbx_description
1 polymer ?
#
loop_
_entity_poly.entity_id
_entity_poly.type
_entity_poly.pdbx_seq_one_letter_code
_entity_poly.pdbx_strand_id
1 'polypeptide(L)'
;MKRFGTWFGASELMAPTPVAFSEVVPLSCDENGQWRGLALYVYSNACWTVFEDLTGAVASTPAADWLGFSEADEFIYAGYNDAIGYGEFVHTRDANILREYLYVEDDPSANIDRGYPSDTAVEPLTTWIEVARFVDDDELACSEKGLLWILGPGK
;
A
#
# COMPACT_ATOMS: atom_id res chain seq x y z
N MET A 1 3.57 10.29 7.76
CA MET A 1 2.25 10.85 7.39
C MET A 1 2.35 12.08 6.51
N LYS A 2 2.84 13.25 6.97
CA LYS A 2 2.93 14.46 6.12
C LYS A 2 3.62 14.24 4.77
N ARG A 3 4.73 13.47 4.76
CA ARG A 3 5.44 13.08 3.53
C ARG A 3 4.52 12.35 2.55
N PHE A 4 3.76 11.37 3.03
CA PHE A 4 2.78 10.64 2.22
C PHE A 4 1.74 11.59 1.61
N GLY A 5 1.13 12.48 2.41
CA GLY A 5 0.12 13.41 1.91
C GLY A 5 0.67 14.39 0.86
N THR A 6 1.88 14.90 1.06
CA THR A 6 2.58 15.74 0.06
C THR A 6 2.89 14.95 -1.20
N TRP A 7 3.39 13.72 -1.08
CA TRP A 7 3.66 12.85 -2.21
C TRP A 7 2.40 12.49 -2.97
N PHE A 8 1.31 12.14 -2.28
CA PHE A 8 -0.01 11.82 -2.84
C PHE A 8 -0.67 13.04 -3.51
N GLY A 9 -0.26 14.24 -3.15
CA GLY A 9 -0.76 15.48 -3.75
C GLY A 9 -2.21 15.82 -3.40
N ALA A 10 -2.80 15.13 -2.42
CA ALA A 10 -4.18 15.37 -2.00
C ALA A 10 -4.29 16.38 -0.86
N SER A 11 -5.42 17.07 -0.81
CA SER A 11 -5.83 17.85 0.36
C SER A 11 -6.32 16.92 1.48
N GLU A 12 -6.11 17.32 2.72
CA GLU A 12 -6.65 16.60 3.87
C GLU A 12 -8.16 16.90 4.00
N LEU A 13 -9.00 15.87 3.89
CA LEU A 13 -10.44 15.99 4.12
C LEU A 13 -10.78 15.79 5.59
N MET A 14 -10.00 14.94 6.27
CA MET A 14 -10.10 14.70 7.70
C MET A 14 -8.71 14.54 8.29
N ALA A 15 -8.43 15.27 9.37
CA ALA A 15 -7.20 15.09 10.13
C ALA A 15 -7.08 13.66 10.69
N PRO A 16 -5.86 13.12 10.84
CA PRO A 16 -5.65 11.82 11.46
C PRO A 16 -6.36 11.69 12.81
N THR A 17 -7.30 10.77 12.91
CA THR A 17 -8.17 10.61 14.08
C THR A 17 -8.00 9.21 14.67
N PRO A 18 -7.76 9.06 15.99
CA PRO A 18 -7.68 7.75 16.63
C PRO A 18 -8.97 6.95 16.48
N VAL A 19 -8.86 5.69 16.04
CA VAL A 19 -9.99 4.76 15.87
C VAL A 19 -9.58 3.33 16.24
N ALA A 20 -10.55 2.49 16.58
CA ALA A 20 -10.35 1.04 16.58
C ALA A 20 -10.44 0.49 15.15
N PHE A 21 -9.74 -0.61 14.87
CA PHE A 21 -9.80 -1.26 13.56
C PHE A 21 -11.23 -1.60 13.13
N SER A 22 -12.05 -2.10 14.06
CA SER A 22 -13.46 -2.43 13.82
C SER A 22 -14.33 -1.25 13.35
N GLU A 23 -13.87 -0.01 13.56
CA GLU A 23 -14.60 1.21 13.21
C GLU A 23 -14.09 1.84 11.91
N VAL A 24 -12.96 1.36 11.35
CA VAL A 24 -12.24 2.08 10.31
C VAL A 24 -13.02 2.17 9.01
N VAL A 25 -13.61 1.07 8.54
CA VAL A 25 -14.42 1.04 7.31
C VAL A 25 -15.71 1.87 7.47
N PRO A 26 -16.54 1.67 8.52
CA PRO A 26 -17.74 2.49 8.72
C PRO A 26 -17.47 4.00 8.77
N LEU A 27 -16.34 4.44 9.33
CA LEU A 27 -15.98 5.86 9.43
C LEU A 27 -15.37 6.44 8.14
N SER A 28 -14.86 5.57 7.27
CA SER A 28 -14.27 5.93 5.97
C SER A 28 -15.31 6.16 4.88
N CYS A 29 -16.52 5.62 5.04
CA CYS A 29 -17.61 5.75 4.09
C CYS A 29 -18.61 6.85 4.45
N ASP A 30 -19.33 7.35 3.45
CA ASP A 30 -20.47 8.24 3.61
C ASP A 30 -21.77 7.46 3.93
N GLU A 31 -22.90 8.18 4.04
CA GLU A 31 -24.21 7.59 4.34
C GLU A 31 -24.73 6.62 3.27
N ASN A 32 -24.16 6.65 2.06
CA ASN A 32 -24.49 5.75 0.95
C ASN A 32 -23.50 4.59 0.82
N GLY A 33 -22.56 4.46 1.77
CA GLY A 33 -21.52 3.43 1.74
C GLY A 33 -20.41 3.71 0.73
N GLN A 34 -20.30 4.92 0.20
CA GLN A 34 -19.23 5.31 -0.72
C GLN A 34 -18.01 5.82 0.06
N TRP A 35 -16.80 5.52 -0.41
CA TRP A 35 -15.58 6.08 0.17
C TRP A 35 -15.60 7.61 0.12
N ARG A 36 -15.28 8.25 1.25
CA ARG A 36 -15.25 9.72 1.33
C ARG A 36 -14.03 10.35 0.65
N GLY A 37 -13.06 9.52 0.26
CA GLY A 37 -11.77 9.86 -0.30
C GLY A 37 -10.82 8.68 -0.15
N LEU A 38 -9.51 8.89 -0.36
CA LEU A 38 -8.50 7.90 0.02
C LEU A 38 -8.50 7.76 1.55
N ALA A 39 -8.91 6.58 2.03
CA ALA A 39 -8.94 6.24 3.44
C ALA A 39 -7.73 5.38 3.80
N LEU A 40 -6.90 5.90 4.70
CA LEU A 40 -5.71 5.23 5.21
C LEU A 40 -5.90 4.89 6.68
N TYR A 41 -5.68 3.63 7.03
CA TYR A 41 -5.47 3.23 8.42
C TYR A 41 -3.97 3.21 8.73
N VAL A 42 -3.54 4.10 9.62
CA VAL A 42 -2.14 4.36 9.87
C VAL A 42 -1.78 4.00 11.31
N TYR A 43 -0.75 3.18 11.48
CA TYR A 43 -0.27 2.79 12.80
C TYR A 43 1.23 2.47 12.77
N SER A 44 1.82 2.34 13.95
CA SER A 44 3.20 1.91 14.10
C SER A 44 3.22 0.47 14.59
N ASN A 45 4.01 -0.38 13.92
CA ASN A 45 4.27 -1.75 14.35
C ASN A 45 5.79 -2.01 14.24
N ALA A 46 6.41 -2.46 15.33
CA ALA A 46 7.86 -2.54 15.47
C ALA A 46 8.57 -1.21 15.06
N CYS A 47 9.47 -1.25 14.07
CA CYS A 47 10.16 -0.08 13.52
C CYS A 47 9.46 0.54 12.30
N TRP A 48 8.29 0.03 11.91
CA TRP A 48 7.57 0.44 10.72
C TRP A 48 6.43 1.41 11.02
N THR A 49 6.19 2.31 10.08
CA THR A 49 4.90 3.01 9.97
C THR A 49 4.12 2.36 8.84
N VAL A 50 3.01 1.71 9.18
CA VAL A 50 2.14 1.02 8.24
C VAL A 50 1.05 1.98 7.76
N PHE A 51 0.79 1.95 6.46
CA PHE A 51 -0.30 2.66 5.79
C PHE A 51 -1.14 1.63 5.06
N GLU A 52 -2.27 1.23 5.65
CA GLU A 52 -3.24 0.38 4.97
C GLU A 52 -4.16 1.25 4.12
N ASP A 53 -4.08 1.12 2.80
CA ASP A 53 -5.04 1.71 1.86
C ASP A 53 -6.30 0.84 1.80
N LEU A 54 -7.38 1.35 2.39
CA LEU A 54 -8.68 0.66 2.42
C LEU A 54 -9.45 0.76 1.10
N THR A 55 -9.00 1.63 0.21
CA THR A 55 -9.71 2.04 -1.01
C THR A 55 -9.09 1.44 -2.28
N GLY A 56 -7.83 1.01 -2.20
CA GLY A 56 -7.03 0.57 -3.34
C GLY A 56 -6.61 1.71 -4.27
N ALA A 57 -6.71 2.97 -3.85
CA ALA A 57 -6.40 4.13 -4.69
C ALA A 57 -4.92 4.29 -5.01
N VAL A 58 -4.00 3.66 -4.26
CA VAL A 58 -2.56 3.66 -4.60
C VAL A 58 -2.12 2.42 -5.38
N ALA A 59 -3.04 1.53 -5.72
CA ALA A 59 -2.73 0.34 -6.52
C ALA A 59 -2.20 0.70 -7.91
N SER A 60 -1.31 -0.14 -8.43
CA SER A 60 -0.64 0.04 -9.72
C SER A 60 0.22 1.31 -9.81
N THR A 61 0.68 1.83 -8.66
CA THR A 61 1.61 2.96 -8.62
C THR A 61 3.01 2.46 -8.98
N PRO A 62 3.64 2.98 -10.06
CA PRO A 62 4.96 2.51 -10.48
C PRO A 62 6.01 2.64 -9.37
N ALA A 63 6.95 1.70 -9.27
CA ALA A 63 7.99 1.74 -8.25
C ALA A 63 8.85 3.02 -8.29
N ALA A 64 8.99 3.63 -9.47
CA ALA A 64 9.68 4.91 -9.63
C ALA A 64 8.97 6.06 -8.91
N ASP A 65 7.64 6.04 -8.84
CA ASP A 65 6.86 7.06 -8.13
C ASP A 65 7.00 6.87 -6.62
N TRP A 66 7.07 5.62 -6.15
CA TRP A 66 7.33 5.30 -4.75
C TRP A 66 8.68 5.82 -4.25
N LEU A 67 9.71 5.91 -5.10
CA LEU A 67 10.99 6.54 -4.72
C LEU A 67 10.82 8.01 -4.28
N GLY A 68 9.85 8.72 -4.84
CA GLY A 68 9.51 10.08 -4.40
C GLY A 68 8.90 10.14 -3.00
N PHE A 69 8.32 9.05 -2.52
CA PHE A 69 7.79 8.91 -1.16
C PHE A 69 8.83 8.35 -0.19
N SER A 70 9.51 7.28 -0.58
CA SER A 70 10.46 6.59 0.29
C SER A 70 11.76 7.37 0.46
N GLU A 71 12.14 8.20 -0.52
CA GLU A 71 13.43 8.90 -0.55
C GLU A 71 14.58 7.87 -0.39
N ALA A 72 15.31 7.91 0.72
CA ALA A 72 16.34 6.93 1.06
C ALA A 72 15.86 5.83 2.03
N ASP A 73 14.66 5.98 2.61
CA ASP A 73 14.12 5.05 3.59
C ASP A 73 13.75 3.72 2.91
N GLU A 74 13.81 2.64 3.67
CA GLU A 74 13.27 1.37 3.20
C GLU A 74 11.75 1.44 3.12
N PHE A 75 11.21 0.96 2.01
CA PHE A 75 9.78 0.96 1.75
C PHE A 75 9.36 -0.33 1.07
N ILE A 76 8.29 -0.91 1.59
CA ILE A 76 7.61 -2.05 1.01
C ILE A 76 6.16 -1.65 0.77
N TYR A 77 5.66 -1.95 -0.41
CA TYR A 77 4.25 -1.95 -0.73
C TYR A 77 3.88 -3.35 -1.22
N ALA A 78 2.76 -3.87 -0.71
CA ALA A 78 2.18 -5.11 -1.16
C ALA A 78 0.66 -4.99 -1.14
N GLY A 79 0.01 -5.48 -2.18
CA GLY A 79 -1.45 -5.46 -2.30
C GLY A 79 -1.93 -6.51 -3.28
N TYR A 80 -3.12 -7.07 -3.02
CA TYR A 80 -3.72 -8.06 -3.90
C TYR A 80 -5.23 -7.86 -4.00
N ASN A 81 -5.82 -8.41 -5.07
CA ASN A 81 -7.27 -8.50 -5.22
C ASN A 81 -7.61 -9.85 -5.88
N ASP A 82 -8.16 -10.75 -5.06
CA ASP A 82 -8.48 -12.13 -5.43
C ASP A 82 -9.64 -12.23 -6.43
N ALA A 83 -10.53 -11.22 -6.47
CA ALA A 83 -11.66 -11.19 -7.38
C ALA A 83 -11.24 -11.05 -8.87
N ILE A 84 -10.03 -10.54 -9.13
CA ILE A 84 -9.51 -10.27 -10.47
C ILE A 84 -8.12 -10.87 -10.72
N GLY A 85 -7.62 -11.72 -9.81
CA GLY A 85 -6.28 -12.31 -9.94
C GLY A 85 -5.17 -11.25 -10.02
N TYR A 86 -5.21 -10.28 -9.10
CA TYR A 86 -4.27 -9.16 -9.05
C TYR A 86 -3.29 -9.30 -7.88
N GLY A 87 -2.02 -9.01 -8.10
CA GLY A 87 -1.01 -8.90 -7.06
C GLY A 87 0.06 -7.89 -7.44
N GLU A 88 0.44 -7.02 -6.51
CA GLU A 88 1.44 -5.98 -6.68
C GLU A 88 2.40 -5.98 -5.49
N PHE A 89 3.69 -5.89 -5.77
CA PHE A 89 4.74 -5.81 -4.76
C PHE A 89 5.85 -4.86 -5.22
N VAL A 90 6.22 -3.92 -4.35
CA VAL A 90 7.31 -2.98 -4.56
C VAL A 90 8.21 -2.98 -3.33
N HIS A 91 9.51 -3.11 -3.55
CA HIS A 91 10.52 -2.95 -2.50
C HIS A 91 11.57 -1.96 -2.95
N THR A 92 11.78 -0.92 -2.15
CA THR A 92 12.83 0.08 -2.36
C THR A 92 13.67 0.24 -1.11
N ARG A 93 14.97 0.51 -1.28
CA ARG A 93 15.91 0.82 -0.20
C ARG A 93 17.02 1.71 -0.75
N ASP A 94 17.50 2.66 0.05
CA ASP A 94 18.60 3.55 -0.33
C ASP A 94 18.37 4.25 -1.68
N ALA A 95 17.14 4.69 -1.95
CA ALA A 95 16.69 5.29 -3.22
C ALA A 95 16.83 4.38 -4.47
N ASN A 96 16.90 3.06 -4.28
CA ASN A 96 16.95 2.08 -5.38
C ASN A 96 15.70 1.18 -5.36
N ILE A 97 15.21 0.82 -6.54
CA ILE A 97 14.18 -0.20 -6.71
C ILE A 97 14.86 -1.57 -6.64
N LEU A 98 14.57 -2.31 -5.58
CA LEU A 98 15.06 -3.67 -5.40
C LEU A 98 14.13 -4.68 -6.07
N ARG A 99 12.81 -4.45 -5.98
CA ARG A 99 11.80 -5.30 -6.59
C ARG A 99 10.62 -4.47 -7.06
N GLU A 100 10.12 -4.79 -8.24
CA GLU A 100 8.82 -4.35 -8.72
C GLU A 100 8.15 -5.52 -9.43
N TYR A 101 7.00 -5.90 -8.90
CA TYR A 101 6.18 -6.99 -9.37
C TYR A 101 4.75 -6.51 -9.50
N LEU A 102 4.15 -6.75 -10.66
CA LEU A 102 2.75 -6.52 -10.94
C LEU A 102 2.24 -7.72 -11.73
N TYR A 103 1.17 -8.33 -11.25
CA TYR A 103 0.46 -9.41 -11.90
C TYR A 103 -1.01 -9.05 -12.04
N VAL A 104 -1.52 -9.06 -13.27
CA VAL A 104 -2.92 -8.84 -13.61
C VAL A 104 -3.35 -10.00 -14.51
N GLU A 105 -4.15 -10.93 -13.98
CA GLU A 105 -4.54 -12.14 -14.71
C GLU A 105 -5.25 -11.82 -16.04
N ASP A 106 -6.13 -10.83 -16.02
CA ASP A 106 -6.93 -10.41 -17.18
C ASP A 106 -6.16 -9.50 -18.16
N ASP A 107 -5.00 -8.95 -17.77
CA ASP A 107 -4.13 -8.15 -18.65
C ASP A 107 -2.64 -8.50 -18.46
N PRO A 108 -2.20 -9.64 -19.02
CA PRO A 108 -0.80 -10.05 -18.93
C PRO A 108 0.19 -9.05 -19.57
N SER A 109 -0.29 -8.12 -20.41
CA SER A 109 0.56 -7.11 -21.04
C SER A 109 0.95 -5.99 -20.06
N ALA A 110 0.17 -5.81 -18.99
CA ALA A 110 0.48 -4.90 -17.89
C ALA A 110 1.47 -5.49 -16.88
N ASN A 111 1.75 -6.80 -16.92
CA ASN A 111 2.59 -7.46 -15.94
C ASN A 111 4.01 -6.88 -15.90
N ILE A 112 4.53 -6.70 -14.68
CA ILE A 112 5.89 -6.24 -14.41
C ILE A 112 6.58 -7.29 -13.56
N ASP A 113 7.78 -7.67 -13.97
CA ASP A 113 8.65 -8.56 -13.19
C ASP A 113 10.09 -8.06 -13.37
N ARG A 114 10.54 -7.17 -12.48
CA ARG A 114 11.91 -6.65 -12.50
C ARG A 114 12.48 -6.43 -11.11
N GLY A 115 13.80 -6.31 -11.06
CA GLY A 115 14.54 -6.20 -9.81
C GLY A 115 14.73 -7.58 -9.17
N TYR A 116 15.98 -8.03 -9.19
CA TYR A 116 16.47 -9.19 -8.44
C TYR A 116 17.91 -8.89 -8.03
N PRO A 117 18.14 -8.07 -6.99
CA PRO A 117 19.45 -8.03 -6.37
C PRO A 117 19.76 -9.46 -5.89
N SER A 118 20.97 -9.95 -6.17
CA SER A 118 21.44 -11.25 -5.68
C SER A 118 21.43 -11.38 -4.15
N ASP A 119 21.08 -10.31 -3.45
CA ASP A 119 21.29 -10.05 -2.03
C ASP A 119 19.94 -9.79 -1.31
N THR A 120 18.81 -9.75 -2.03
CA THR A 120 17.49 -9.63 -1.42
C THR A 120 16.98 -11.01 -0.98
N ALA A 121 16.62 -11.14 0.29
CA ALA A 121 16.01 -12.34 0.87
C ALA A 121 14.56 -12.59 0.39
N VAL A 122 14.11 -11.90 -0.66
CA VAL A 122 12.76 -12.03 -1.21
C VAL A 122 12.83 -13.10 -2.30
N GLU A 123 12.20 -14.25 -2.03
CA GLU A 123 12.02 -15.31 -3.01
C GLU A 123 11.33 -14.76 -4.27
N PRO A 124 11.66 -15.27 -5.47
CA PRO A 124 10.99 -14.83 -6.69
C PRO A 124 9.47 -14.98 -6.61
N LEU A 125 8.77 -13.87 -6.86
CA LEU A 125 7.31 -13.85 -7.01
C LEU A 125 6.97 -14.23 -8.46
N THR A 126 6.16 -15.25 -8.62
CA THR A 126 5.73 -15.83 -9.90
C THR A 126 4.21 -15.75 -10.09
N THR A 127 3.44 -15.64 -9.01
CA THR A 127 1.97 -15.54 -9.04
C THR A 127 1.45 -14.47 -8.07
N TRP A 128 0.26 -13.95 -8.35
CA TRP A 128 -0.44 -13.05 -7.41
C TRP A 128 -0.72 -13.72 -6.06
N ILE A 129 -0.85 -15.05 -6.01
CA ILE A 129 -1.07 -15.82 -4.77
C ILE A 129 0.11 -15.66 -3.81
N GLU A 130 1.33 -15.54 -4.31
CA GLU A 130 2.51 -15.33 -3.46
C GLU A 130 2.51 -13.92 -2.86
N VAL A 131 2.00 -12.92 -3.58
CA VAL A 131 1.75 -11.58 -3.02
C VAL A 131 0.65 -11.63 -1.96
N ALA A 132 -0.45 -12.35 -2.22
CA ALA A 132 -1.52 -12.51 -1.24
C ALA A 132 -1.02 -13.16 0.05
N ARG A 133 -0.22 -14.22 -0.06
CA ARG A 133 0.43 -14.85 1.08
C ARG A 133 1.38 -13.91 1.81
N PHE A 134 2.16 -13.10 1.09
CA PHE A 134 3.03 -12.09 1.72
C PHE A 134 2.21 -11.13 2.58
N VAL A 135 1.07 -10.64 2.09
CA VAL A 135 0.19 -9.72 2.82
C VAL A 135 -0.51 -10.41 4.00
N ASP A 136 -1.07 -11.60 3.78
CA ASP A 136 -1.85 -12.32 4.79
C ASP A 136 -0.96 -12.87 5.93
N ASP A 137 0.28 -13.25 5.63
CA ASP A 137 1.26 -13.75 6.60
C ASP A 137 2.10 -12.59 7.21
N ASP A 138 1.85 -11.32 6.85
CA ASP A 138 2.62 -10.18 7.35
C ASP A 138 2.31 -9.88 8.83
N GLU A 139 3.25 -10.20 9.71
CA GLU A 139 3.17 -9.91 11.15
C GLU A 139 3.11 -8.40 11.46
N LEU A 140 3.47 -7.54 10.49
CA LEU A 140 3.36 -6.09 10.62
C LEU A 140 1.94 -5.59 10.33
N ALA A 141 1.17 -6.28 9.49
CA ALA A 141 -0.11 -5.85 8.93
C ALA A 141 -1.32 -6.10 9.86
N CYS A 142 -1.18 -5.80 11.16
CA CYS A 142 -2.25 -5.91 12.14
C CYS A 142 -2.08 -4.92 13.30
N SER A 143 -3.08 -4.08 13.54
CA SER A 143 -3.19 -3.32 14.80
C SER A 143 -4.64 -3.05 15.18
N GLU A 144 -4.99 -3.35 16.45
CA GLU A 144 -6.31 -3.07 17.02
C GLU A 144 -6.65 -1.56 17.08
N LYS A 145 -5.62 -0.71 17.11
CA LYS A 145 -5.76 0.75 17.21
C LYS A 145 -4.80 1.47 16.28
N GLY A 146 -5.28 2.55 15.69
CA GLY A 146 -4.50 3.37 14.76
C GLY A 146 -5.16 4.71 14.53
N LEU A 147 -4.73 5.38 13.47
CA LEU A 147 -5.27 6.65 13.01
C LEU A 147 -5.99 6.42 11.68
N LEU A 148 -7.25 6.82 11.60
CA LEU A 148 -7.93 6.99 10.33
C LEU A 148 -7.54 8.36 9.75
N TRP A 149 -7.02 8.36 8.54
CA TRP A 149 -6.68 9.57 7.80
C TRP A 149 -7.39 9.56 6.44
N ILE A 150 -8.19 10.59 6.15
CA ILE A 150 -8.93 10.69 4.90
C ILE A 150 -8.40 11.85 4.07
N LEU A 151 -7.90 11.49 2.89
CA LEU A 151 -7.37 12.41 1.89
C LEU A 151 -8.36 12.57 0.75
N GLY A 152 -8.38 13.76 0.15
CA GLY A 152 -9.18 14.03 -1.04
C GLY A 152 -8.60 13.35 -2.29
N PRO A 153 -9.12 13.70 -3.48
CA PRO A 153 -8.53 13.26 -4.72
C PRO A 153 -7.05 13.67 -4.78
N GLY A 154 -6.18 12.69 -5.00
CA GLY A 154 -4.75 12.87 -5.21
C GLY A 154 -4.39 12.76 -6.68
N LYS A 155 -3.10 12.63 -6.93
CA LYS A 155 -2.51 12.44 -8.27
C LYS A 155 -3.13 11.28 -9.06
#